data_AF-A0A2V5J1I8-F1
#
_entry.id   AF-A0A2V5J1I8-F1
#
_cell.length_a   1.000
_cell.length_b   1.000
_cell.length_c   1.000
_cell.angle_alpha   90.00
_cell.angle_beta   90.00
_cell.angle_gamma   90.00
#
_symmetry.space_group_name_H-M   'P 1'
#
loop_
_entity.id
_entity.type
_entity.pdbx_description
1 polymer ?
#
loop_
_entity_poly.entity_id
_entity_poly.type
_entity_poly.pdbx_seq_one_letter_code
_entity_poly.pdbx_strand_id
1 'polypeptide(L)' 'MRVAKAASGTNQQETDLLYGTPVPGKPGLVTSPFAPDSGYVDVTGFPPRTKVEDPYTGKIFLTP' A
#
# COMPACT_ATOMS: atom_id res chain seq x y z
N MET A 1 14.63 0.83 31.49
CA MET A 1 14.11 0.30 30.22
C MET A 1 13.59 1.49 29.40
N ARG A 2 14.00 1.66 28.13
CA ARG A 2 13.45 2.70 27.26
C ARG A 2 12.70 2.01 26.12
N VAL A 3 11.38 2.16 26.12
CA VAL A 3 10.50 1.72 25.03
C VAL A 3 10.61 2.72 23.87
N ALA A 4 10.71 2.22 22.64
CA ALA A 4 10.62 3.05 21.45
C ALA A 4 9.15 3.40 21.18
N LYS A 5 8.87 4.70 20.98
CA LYS A 5 7.56 5.22 20.58
C LYS A 5 7.57 5.32 19.06
N ALA A 6 6.62 4.65 18.39
CA ALA A 6 6.43 4.81 16.95
C ALA A 6 6.08 6.29 16.65
N ALA A 7 6.84 6.91 15.75
CA ALA A 7 6.56 8.24 15.25
C ALA A 7 5.37 8.17 14.30
N SER A 8 4.16 8.45 14.82
CA SER A 8 3.02 8.82 14.00
C SER A 8 3.18 10.29 13.64
N GLY A 9 3.47 10.61 12.38
CA GLY A 9 3.63 12.00 11.98
C GLY A 9 4.15 12.25 10.58
N THR A 10 3.36 11.90 9.55
CA THR A 10 3.31 12.70 8.31
C THR A 10 2.02 12.36 7.55
N ASN A 11 0.92 12.89 8.05
CA ASN A 11 -0.34 13.02 7.32
C ASN A 11 -0.30 14.41 6.69
N GLN A 12 -0.09 14.54 5.37
CA GLN A 12 -0.44 15.74 4.56
C GLN A 12 0.05 15.73 3.10
N GLN A 13 0.84 14.74 2.64
CA GLN A 13 1.18 14.56 1.21
C GLN A 13 0.68 13.23 0.64
N GLU A 14 -0.35 12.69 1.27
CA GLU A 14 -0.92 11.36 0.98
C GLU A 14 -2.41 11.44 0.59
N THR A 15 -2.88 12.63 0.27
CA THR A 15 -4.30 12.88 -0.06
C THR A 15 -4.64 12.64 -1.53
N ASP A 16 -3.62 12.45 -2.38
CA ASP A 16 -3.80 12.31 -3.85
C ASP A 16 -3.44 10.91 -4.39
N LEU A 17 -2.77 10.07 -3.59
CA LEU A 17 -2.42 8.72 -4.02
C LEU A 17 -3.58 7.77 -3.75
N LEU A 18 -3.97 7.02 -4.78
CA LEU A 18 -5.02 6.01 -4.67
C LEU A 18 -4.56 4.84 -3.82
N TYR A 19 -5.50 4.23 -3.10
CA TYR A 19 -5.27 3.01 -2.33
C TYR A 19 -5.43 1.77 -3.20
N GLY A 20 -4.59 0.78 -2.95
CA GLY A 20 -4.77 -0.59 -3.44
C GLY A 20 -5.96 -1.24 -2.76
N THR A 21 -6.67 -2.09 -3.50
CA THR A 21 -7.81 -2.84 -2.95
C THR A 21 -7.33 -4.19 -2.44
N PRO A 22 -7.53 -4.56 -1.16
CA PRO A 22 -7.11 -5.86 -0.66
C PRO A 22 -7.93 -6.99 -1.29
N VAL A 23 -7.26 -8.09 -1.64
CA VAL A 23 -7.89 -9.24 -2.29
C VAL A 23 -8.55 -10.12 -1.24
N PRO A 24 -9.88 -10.37 -1.31
CA PRO A 24 -10.56 -11.25 -0.36
C PRO A 24 -9.96 -12.66 -0.35
N GLY A 25 -9.65 -13.17 0.83
CA GLY A 25 -9.09 -14.52 1.01
C GLY A 25 -7.58 -14.65 0.72
N LYS A 26 -6.89 -13.56 0.36
CA LYS A 26 -5.45 -13.55 0.10
C LYS A 26 -4.75 -12.42 0.86
N PRO A 27 -4.35 -12.63 2.13
CA PRO A 27 -3.66 -11.61 2.89
C PRO A 27 -2.33 -11.24 2.22
N GLY A 28 -1.97 -9.96 2.27
CA GLY A 28 -0.76 -9.45 1.64
C GLY A 28 -0.87 -9.24 0.13
N LEU A 29 -1.97 -9.62 -0.52
CA LEU A 29 -2.19 -9.33 -1.93
C LEU A 29 -3.23 -8.22 -2.10
N VAL A 30 -2.89 -7.26 -2.95
CA VAL A 30 -3.75 -6.10 -3.28
C VAL A 30 -3.85 -5.94 -4.79
N THR A 31 -4.94 -5.37 -5.25
CA THR A 31 -5.14 -4.97 -6.64
C THR A 31 -4.81 -3.47 -6.76
N SER A 32 -3.97 -3.13 -7.73
CA SER A 32 -3.60 -1.74 -8.03
C SER A 32 -4.82 -0.98 -8.58
N PRO A 33 -5.08 0.25 -8.13
CA PRO A 33 -6.17 1.07 -8.64
C PRO A 33 -5.93 1.55 -10.08
N PHE A 34 -4.68 1.49 -10.56
CA PHE A 34 -4.30 1.86 -11.93
C PHE A 34 -4.40 0.70 -12.92
N ALA A 35 -4.44 -0.53 -12.42
CA ALA A 35 -4.45 -1.74 -13.23
C ALA A 35 -5.26 -2.86 -12.55
N PRO A 36 -6.59 -2.72 -12.50
CA PRO A 36 -7.45 -3.72 -11.88
C PRO A 36 -7.39 -5.10 -12.56
N ASP A 37 -7.06 -5.14 -13.85
CA ASP A 37 -7.04 -6.36 -14.66
C ASP A 37 -5.64 -6.95 -14.88
N SER A 38 -4.55 -6.27 -14.46
CA SER A 38 -3.18 -6.73 -14.73
C SER A 38 -2.66 -7.76 -13.74
N GLY A 39 -3.27 -7.88 -12.56
CA GLY A 39 -2.93 -8.90 -11.57
C GLY A 39 -2.93 -8.39 -10.13
N TYR A 40 -2.26 -9.15 -9.28
CA TYR A 40 -2.13 -8.85 -7.86
C TYR A 40 -0.72 -8.38 -7.54
N VAL A 41 -0.64 -7.36 -6.69
CA VAL A 41 0.60 -6.83 -6.13
C VAL A 41 0.77 -7.42 -4.73
N ASP A 42 1.93 -8.03 -4.49
CA ASP A 42 2.28 -8.53 -3.17
C ASP A 42 2.84 -7.37 -2.32
N VAL A 43 2.12 -7.08 -1.24
CA VAL A 43 2.45 -6.07 -0.23
C VAL A 43 2.63 -6.71 1.16
N THR A 44 2.90 -8.01 1.20
CA THR A 44 3.19 -8.74 2.45
C THR A 44 4.38 -8.10 3.18
N GLY A 45 4.16 -7.72 4.44
CA GLY A 45 5.19 -7.10 5.28
C GLY A 45 5.31 -5.58 5.12
N PHE A 46 4.57 -4.97 4.20
CA PHE A 46 4.44 -3.51 4.15
C PHE A 46 3.38 -3.03 5.15
N PRO A 47 3.66 -1.99 5.95
CA PRO A 47 2.64 -1.36 6.79
C PRO A 47 1.49 -0.79 5.96
N PRO A 48 0.29 -0.61 6.52
CA PRO A 48 -0.79 0.15 5.88
C PRO A 48 -0.37 1.57 5.53
N ARG A 49 -0.93 2.12 4.44
CA ARG A 49 -0.60 3.45 3.90
C ARG A 49 0.88 3.63 3.53
N THR A 50 1.51 2.57 3.05
CA THR A 50 2.87 2.61 2.50
C THR A 50 2.80 2.79 0.99
N LYS A 51 3.70 3.63 0.46
CA LYS A 51 3.86 3.85 -0.97
C LYS A 51 4.51 2.61 -1.60
N VAL A 52 3.76 1.93 -2.46
CA VAL A 52 4.22 0.76 -3.22
C VAL A 52 4.10 1.07 -4.70
N GLU A 53 5.13 0.71 -5.46
CA GLU A 53 5.10 0.80 -6.92
C GLU A 53 4.42 -0.44 -7.50
N ASP A 54 3.44 -0.20 -8.38
CA ASP A 54 2.78 -1.24 -9.15
C ASP A 54 3.73 -1.81 -10.21
N PRO A 55 4.12 -3.09 -10.16
CA PRO A 55 5.03 -3.70 -11.14
C PRO A 55 4.46 -3.74 -12.57
N TYR A 56 3.14 -3.58 -12.74
CA TYR A 56 2.49 -3.62 -14.04
C TYR A 56 2.45 -2.24 -14.72
N THR A 57 2.34 -1.16 -13.94
CA THR A 57 2.16 0.21 -14.46
C THR A 57 3.30 1.17 -14.15
N GLY A 58 4.20 0.81 -13.22
CA GLY A 58 5.22 1.71 -12.67
C GLY A 58 4.65 2.89 -11.89
N LYS A 59 3.37 2.83 -11.49
CA LYS A 59 2.70 3.89 -10.73
C LYS A 59 2.72 3.57 -9.25
N ILE A 60 2.87 4.60 -8.43
CA ILE A 60 2.87 4.46 -6.97
C ILE A 60 1.43 4.55 -6.46
N PHE A 61 1.04 3.60 -5.62
CA PHE A 61 -0.22 3.59 -4.89
C PHE A 61 0.04 3.29 -3.40
N LEU A 62 -1.00 3.41 -2.56
CA LEU A 62 -0.89 3.16 -1.14
C LEU A 62 -1.42 1.78 -0.76
N THR A 63 -0.74 1.10 0.16
CA THR A 63 -1.28 -0.11 0.77
C THR A 63 -2.54 0.20 1.59
N PRO A 64 -3.54 -0.70 1.56
CA PRO A 64 -4.76 -0.57 2.38
C PRO A 64 -4.49 -0.76 3.87
#